data_AF-A0A973XAU3-F1
#
_entry.id   AF-A0A973XAU3-F1
#
_cell.length_a   1.000
_cell.length_b   1.000
_cell.length_c   1.000
_cell.angle_alpha   90.00
_cell.angle_beta   90.00
_cell.angle_gamma   90.00
#
_symmetry.space_group_name_H-M   'P 1'
#
loop_
_entity.id
_entity.type
_entity.pdbx_description
1 polymer ?
#
loop_
_entity_poly.entity_id
_entity_poly.type
_entity_poly.pdbx_seq_one_letter_code
_entity_poly.pdbx_strand_id
1 'polypeptide(L)'
;MSKSLKTFGYTQTGGTVSGAGSFTVTDSFSQSLPKVDSLVGQPVGGSVNQSAGSIAMGGAVSIHQTSGNLALRSISGSSINLEAPSGAISQSAALATAGLLKATAANGVVLNDAGNAVSAFSATTTGTGDVALTNVGALEVQEVTVANGQFVLQNTGAVKTSGVITVHTGGLDVTAHSPITINNTISADGGIKLTALNPEPSSNITINGSMTSSAGGISVAAYNNFVQNANLKAALAIDVETTVGAVKFGPSALSVGNPVSYEVNGAPYVPPWIASTVSGGANDFVATFLDKFEAAVDAQVALGDDPLGAKKRAKEGVVVEGESCKP
;
A
#
# COMPACT_ATOMS: atom_id res chain seq x y z
N MET A 1 -0.15 43.20 -13.52
CA MET A 1 -0.01 42.10 -14.50
C MET A 1 1.05 41.15 -13.98
N SER A 2 0.67 39.92 -13.64
CA SER A 2 1.64 38.91 -13.25
C SER A 2 2.32 38.37 -14.50
N LYS A 3 3.62 38.65 -14.68
CA LYS A 3 4.36 38.19 -15.87
C LYS A 3 4.88 36.78 -15.60
N SER A 4 4.43 35.83 -16.41
CA SER A 4 4.95 34.45 -16.40
C SER A 4 6.32 34.37 -17.08
N LEU A 5 7.20 33.53 -16.57
CA LEU A 5 8.49 33.20 -17.16
C LEU A 5 8.41 31.82 -17.82
N LYS A 6 8.66 31.77 -19.13
CA LYS A 6 8.76 30.53 -19.91
C LYS A 6 10.12 30.47 -20.58
N THR A 7 10.82 29.34 -20.45
CA THR A 7 12.14 29.12 -21.05
C THR A 7 12.25 27.69 -21.57
N PHE A 8 13.16 27.48 -22.53
CA PHE A 8 13.49 26.16 -23.05
C PHE A 8 14.36 25.40 -22.05
N GLY A 9 15.55 25.93 -21.77
CA GLY A 9 16.45 25.44 -20.72
C GLY A 9 16.54 26.41 -19.55
N TYR A 10 16.84 25.90 -18.36
CA TYR A 10 17.04 26.71 -17.18
C TYR A 10 18.11 26.10 -16.27
N THR A 11 19.14 26.89 -15.96
CA THR A 11 20.18 26.54 -15.00
C THR A 11 20.25 27.62 -13.93
N GLN A 12 20.26 27.20 -12.67
CA GLN A 12 20.40 28.07 -11.53
C GLN A 12 21.57 27.62 -10.66
N THR A 13 22.40 28.58 -10.29
CA THR A 13 23.56 28.39 -9.42
C THR A 13 23.37 29.29 -8.21
N GLY A 14 22.63 28.80 -7.21
CA GLY A 14 22.22 29.59 -6.04
C GLY A 14 21.10 30.62 -6.28
N GLY A 15 20.70 31.30 -5.21
CA GLY A 15 19.70 32.37 -5.23
C GLY A 15 18.25 31.89 -5.31
N THR A 16 17.31 32.84 -5.38
CA THR A 16 15.86 32.56 -5.49
C THR A 16 15.30 33.20 -6.76
N VAL A 17 14.64 32.42 -7.60
CA VAL A 17 13.73 32.97 -8.62
C VAL A 17 12.39 33.18 -7.92
N SER A 18 11.89 34.41 -7.90
CA SER A 18 10.58 34.70 -7.33
C SER A 18 9.74 35.61 -8.22
N GLY A 19 8.42 35.49 -8.11
CA GLY A 19 7.49 36.33 -8.85
C GLY A 19 6.05 35.88 -8.65
N ALA A 20 5.08 36.78 -8.87
CA ALA A 20 3.66 36.44 -8.77
C ALA A 20 3.17 35.53 -9.91
N GLY A 21 4.00 35.30 -10.94
CA GLY A 21 3.65 34.62 -12.20
C GLY A 21 3.86 33.12 -12.14
N SER A 22 3.63 32.46 -13.27
CA SER A 22 4.03 31.06 -13.45
C SER A 22 5.49 30.98 -13.91
N PHE A 23 6.13 29.85 -13.61
CA PHE A 23 7.46 29.49 -14.11
C PHE A 23 7.36 28.21 -14.92
N THR A 24 7.89 28.21 -16.15
CA THR A 24 7.82 27.07 -17.06
C THR A 24 9.15 26.81 -17.74
N VAL A 25 9.64 25.57 -17.62
CA VAL A 25 10.82 25.04 -18.32
C VAL A 25 10.36 23.89 -19.20
N THR A 26 10.72 23.90 -20.48
CA THR A 26 10.17 22.95 -21.45
C THR A 26 11.13 21.89 -21.97
N ASP A 27 12.42 21.94 -21.59
CA ASP A 27 13.40 20.97 -22.07
C ASP A 27 14.43 20.54 -21.04
N SER A 28 15.18 21.49 -20.47
CA SER A 28 16.32 21.17 -19.60
C SER A 28 16.30 21.99 -18.32
N PHE A 29 16.38 21.32 -17.17
CA PHE A 29 16.39 21.96 -15.85
C PHE A 29 17.58 21.52 -14.99
N SER A 30 18.26 22.48 -14.38
CA SER A 30 19.33 22.23 -13.42
C SER A 30 19.34 23.25 -12.29
N GLN A 31 19.37 22.76 -11.06
CA GLN A 31 19.64 23.57 -9.86
C GLN A 31 20.89 23.05 -9.17
N SER A 32 21.83 23.94 -8.95
CA SER A 32 23.09 23.65 -8.29
C SER A 32 23.36 24.61 -7.14
N LEU A 33 24.19 24.17 -6.20
CA LEU A 33 24.84 25.07 -5.27
C LEU A 33 25.85 25.95 -6.02
N PRO A 34 26.14 27.16 -5.54
CA PRO A 34 27.34 27.87 -5.96
C PRO A 34 28.55 26.94 -5.86
N LYS A 35 29.35 26.86 -6.92
CA LYS A 35 30.65 26.19 -6.85
C LYS A 35 31.51 27.02 -5.90
N VAL A 36 31.81 26.49 -4.71
CA VAL A 36 32.89 27.04 -3.88
C VAL A 36 34.19 26.72 -4.61
N ASP A 37 34.72 27.67 -5.37
CA ASP A 37 36.13 27.60 -5.71
C ASP A 37 36.88 27.87 -4.41
N SER A 38 37.65 26.88 -3.97
CA SER A 38 38.43 26.99 -2.74
C SER A 38 39.48 28.09 -2.98
N LEU A 39 39.22 29.31 -2.50
CA LEU A 39 40.26 30.33 -2.44
C LEU A 39 41.35 29.78 -1.52
N VAL A 40 42.47 29.40 -2.11
CA VAL A 40 43.67 28.99 -1.40
C VAL A 40 44.07 30.13 -0.46
N GLY A 41 43.93 29.93 0.86
CA GLY A 41 44.61 30.76 1.87
C GLY A 41 43.79 31.72 2.75
N GLN A 42 42.46 31.60 2.89
CA GLN A 42 41.74 32.32 3.96
C GLN A 42 41.10 31.38 4.99
N PRO A 43 41.31 31.59 6.31
CA PRO A 43 40.57 30.89 7.34
C PRO A 43 39.14 31.42 7.35
N VAL A 44 38.20 30.68 6.74
CA VAL A 44 36.79 31.06 6.71
C VAL A 44 36.16 30.69 8.05
N GLY A 45 36.35 31.57 9.05
CA GLY A 45 35.68 31.52 10.36
C GLY A 45 34.24 32.03 10.35
N GLY A 46 33.65 32.26 9.17
CA GLY A 46 32.25 32.66 9.00
C GLY A 46 31.45 31.55 8.31
N SER A 47 30.29 31.21 8.84
CA SER A 47 29.37 30.27 8.17
C SER A 47 29.04 30.77 6.77
N VAL A 48 29.54 30.08 5.74
CA VAL A 48 29.19 30.35 4.35
C VAL A 48 27.78 29.78 4.13
N ASN A 49 26.76 30.61 4.34
CA ASN A 49 25.36 30.25 4.13
C ASN A 49 25.04 30.23 2.62
N GLN A 50 25.51 29.20 1.92
CA GLN A 50 25.19 28.98 0.51
C GLN A 50 23.76 28.45 0.39
N SER A 51 22.82 29.37 0.13
CA SER A 51 21.50 28.97 -0.31
C SER A 51 21.59 28.41 -1.72
N ALA A 52 21.21 27.15 -1.88
CA ALA A 52 21.08 26.54 -3.19
C ALA A 52 19.99 27.23 -4.02
N GLY A 53 20.00 27.02 -5.35
CA GLY A 53 18.96 27.55 -6.21
C GLY A 53 17.56 27.15 -5.73
N SER A 54 16.66 28.12 -5.57
CA SER A 54 15.25 27.92 -5.24
C SER A 54 14.31 28.63 -6.22
N ILE A 55 13.11 28.07 -6.39
CA ILE A 55 12.01 28.65 -7.17
C ILE A 55 10.86 28.95 -6.20
N ALA A 56 10.39 30.20 -6.16
CA ALA A 56 9.30 30.64 -5.30
C ALA A 56 8.28 31.48 -6.09
N MET A 57 7.34 30.80 -6.73
CA MET A 57 6.32 31.42 -7.58
C MET A 57 5.00 31.61 -6.83
N GLY A 58 4.29 32.71 -7.12
CA GLY A 58 2.89 32.86 -6.74
C GLY A 58 1.94 32.07 -7.64
N GLY A 59 2.36 31.79 -8.89
CA GLY A 59 1.63 30.96 -9.85
C GLY A 59 2.17 29.54 -9.96
N ALA A 60 1.73 28.82 -10.99
CA ALA A 60 2.12 27.43 -11.22
C ALA A 60 3.60 27.30 -11.63
N VAL A 61 4.24 26.23 -11.19
CA VAL A 61 5.58 25.83 -11.64
C VAL A 61 5.43 24.57 -12.51
N SER A 62 5.95 24.60 -13.74
CA SER A 62 5.96 23.44 -14.63
C SER A 62 7.37 23.20 -15.16
N ILE A 63 7.92 22.00 -14.95
CA ILE A 63 9.26 21.64 -15.39
C ILE A 63 9.17 20.36 -16.21
N HIS A 64 9.58 20.44 -17.47
CA HIS A 64 9.76 19.30 -18.36
C HIS A 64 11.25 19.10 -18.62
N GLN A 65 11.75 17.93 -18.24
CA GLN A 65 13.12 17.46 -18.43
C GLN A 65 13.11 16.39 -19.53
N THR A 66 13.32 16.81 -20.78
CA THR A 66 13.22 15.95 -21.96
C THR A 66 14.14 14.73 -21.85
N SER A 67 15.36 14.95 -21.32
CA SER A 67 16.41 13.92 -21.19
C SER A 67 16.98 13.83 -19.78
N GLY A 68 17.21 12.59 -19.34
CA GLY A 68 17.88 12.31 -18.07
C GLY A 68 17.02 12.59 -16.84
N ASN A 69 17.67 12.56 -15.68
CA ASN A 69 16.98 12.73 -14.39
C ASN A 69 16.66 14.19 -14.10
N LEU A 70 15.55 14.43 -13.40
CA LEU A 70 15.16 15.71 -12.87
C LEU A 70 15.47 15.76 -11.37
N ALA A 71 16.54 16.45 -11.00
CA ALA A 71 16.93 16.67 -9.60
C ALA A 71 16.41 18.03 -9.12
N LEU A 72 15.60 18.02 -8.08
CA LEU A 72 14.90 19.18 -7.55
C LEU A 72 15.52 19.66 -6.24
N ARG A 73 15.36 20.96 -6.02
CA ARG A 73 15.58 21.61 -4.72
C ARG A 73 14.29 22.31 -4.31
N SER A 74 14.40 23.40 -3.55
CA SER A 74 13.25 24.12 -3.04
C SER A 74 12.43 24.71 -4.18
N ILE A 75 11.18 24.27 -4.30
CA ILE A 75 10.21 24.80 -5.25
C ILE A 75 8.90 25.06 -4.53
N SER A 76 8.38 26.27 -4.70
CA SER A 76 7.02 26.62 -4.28
C SER A 76 6.23 27.30 -5.39
N GLY A 77 4.93 27.02 -5.42
CA GLY A 77 4.01 27.48 -6.45
C GLY A 77 2.55 27.24 -6.04
N SER A 78 1.61 27.78 -6.82
CA SER A 78 0.18 27.47 -6.66
C SER A 78 -0.16 26.02 -7.05
N SER A 79 0.65 25.45 -7.94
CA SER A 79 0.69 24.05 -8.34
C SER A 79 2.08 23.74 -8.88
N ILE A 80 2.47 22.47 -8.88
CA ILE A 80 3.78 22.02 -9.37
C ILE A 80 3.56 20.85 -10.33
N ASN A 81 4.03 20.97 -11.56
CA ASN A 81 4.03 19.90 -12.56
C ASN A 81 5.47 19.54 -12.93
N LEU A 82 5.82 18.27 -12.82
CA LEU A 82 7.18 17.75 -13.01
C LEU A 82 7.12 16.61 -14.01
N GLU A 83 7.90 16.69 -15.08
CA GLU A 83 7.95 15.68 -16.13
C GLU A 83 9.38 15.31 -16.44
N ALA A 84 9.73 14.03 -16.32
CA ALA A 84 11.03 13.46 -16.70
C ALA A 84 10.80 12.18 -17.53
N PRO A 85 10.27 12.28 -18.76
CA PRO A 85 9.82 11.15 -19.59
C PRO A 85 10.90 10.13 -19.97
N SER A 86 12.18 10.39 -19.68
CA SER A 86 13.30 9.47 -19.92
C SER A 86 14.21 9.27 -18.71
N GLY A 87 13.80 9.75 -17.53
CA GLY A 87 14.60 9.67 -16.30
C GLY A 87 13.76 9.50 -15.04
N ALA A 88 14.43 9.64 -13.90
CA ALA A 88 13.81 9.68 -12.57
C ALA A 88 13.61 11.12 -12.10
N ILE A 89 12.69 11.32 -11.16
CA ILE A 89 12.55 12.58 -10.42
C ILE A 89 13.09 12.36 -9.00
N SER A 90 14.02 13.21 -8.56
CA SER A 90 14.56 13.18 -7.20
C SER A 90 14.58 14.56 -6.58
N GLN A 91 14.66 14.61 -5.26
CA GLN A 91 14.58 15.84 -4.48
C GLN A 91 15.71 15.91 -3.45
N SER A 92 16.14 17.14 -3.15
CA SER A 92 17.11 17.45 -2.08
C SER A 92 16.70 18.61 -1.16
N ALA A 93 15.53 19.22 -1.39
CA ALA A 93 14.94 20.24 -0.51
C ALA A 93 13.44 20.39 -0.81
N ALA A 94 12.65 20.77 0.20
CA ALA A 94 11.18 20.81 0.20
C ALA A 94 10.46 21.37 -1.04
N LEU A 95 9.37 20.72 -1.42
CA LEU A 95 8.35 21.21 -2.36
C LEU A 95 7.14 21.71 -1.57
N ALA A 96 6.61 22.87 -1.92
CA ALA A 96 5.44 23.42 -1.26
C ALA A 96 4.39 23.93 -2.25
N THR A 97 3.16 23.43 -2.15
CA THR A 97 2.04 23.87 -2.99
C THR A 97 0.70 23.66 -2.30
N ALA A 98 -0.14 24.70 -2.32
CA ALA A 98 -1.54 24.64 -1.89
C ALA A 98 -2.47 24.04 -2.95
N GLY A 99 -1.96 23.70 -4.14
CA GLY A 99 -2.65 22.92 -5.16
C GLY A 99 -1.95 21.59 -5.44
N LEU A 100 -2.23 21.01 -6.62
CA LEU A 100 -1.69 19.73 -7.05
C LEU A 100 -0.19 19.77 -7.35
N LEU A 101 0.53 18.81 -6.79
CA LEU A 101 1.83 18.33 -7.27
C LEU A 101 1.60 17.13 -8.18
N LYS A 102 1.90 17.29 -9.47
CA LYS A 102 1.86 16.22 -10.47
C LYS A 102 3.28 15.85 -10.87
N ALA A 103 3.62 14.57 -10.81
CA ALA A 103 4.93 14.07 -11.19
C ALA A 103 4.80 12.90 -12.18
N THR A 104 5.42 13.03 -13.36
CA THR A 104 5.47 11.97 -14.38
C THR A 104 6.91 11.66 -14.71
N ALA A 105 7.33 10.40 -14.64
CA ALA A 105 8.69 9.99 -14.91
C ALA A 105 8.75 8.65 -15.64
N ALA A 106 9.82 8.40 -16.40
CA ALA A 106 10.07 7.04 -16.89
C ALA A 106 10.46 6.13 -15.74
N ASN A 107 11.36 6.59 -14.88
CA ASN A 107 11.84 5.84 -13.73
C ASN A 107 11.17 6.38 -12.44
N GLY A 108 11.66 5.98 -11.27
CA GLY A 108 11.08 6.37 -9.98
C GLY A 108 10.91 7.89 -9.75
N VAL A 109 10.01 8.23 -8.84
CA VAL A 109 9.75 9.57 -8.32
C VAL A 109 10.01 9.54 -6.81
N VAL A 110 11.10 10.13 -6.35
CA VAL A 110 11.49 10.12 -4.93
C VAL A 110 11.51 11.55 -4.38
N LEU A 111 10.47 11.88 -3.63
CA LEU A 111 10.20 13.19 -3.04
C LEU A 111 10.10 13.04 -1.51
N ASN A 112 11.20 12.67 -0.87
CA ASN A 112 11.22 12.22 0.53
C ASN A 112 11.70 13.30 1.54
N ASP A 113 11.77 14.56 1.11
CA ASP A 113 12.12 15.66 2.01
C ASP A 113 11.03 15.87 3.08
N ALA A 114 11.43 15.92 4.35
CA ALA A 114 10.49 16.04 5.47
C ALA A 114 9.76 17.40 5.53
N GLY A 115 10.25 18.42 4.82
CA GLY A 115 9.65 19.74 4.74
C GLY A 115 8.60 19.90 3.64
N ASN A 116 8.34 18.85 2.86
CA ASN A 116 7.30 18.87 1.82
C ASN A 116 5.93 19.24 2.40
N ALA A 117 5.30 20.26 1.83
CA ALA A 117 4.00 20.75 2.25
C ALA A 117 3.07 20.86 1.03
N VAL A 118 2.51 19.72 0.66
CA VAL A 118 1.75 19.49 -0.57
C VAL A 118 0.31 19.16 -0.21
N SER A 119 -0.65 19.89 -0.78
CA SER A 119 -2.08 19.66 -0.50
C SER A 119 -2.67 18.49 -1.28
N ALA A 120 -2.19 18.26 -2.51
CA ALA A 120 -2.66 17.19 -3.37
C ALA A 120 -1.53 16.62 -4.21
N PHE A 121 -1.59 15.32 -4.50
CA PHE A 121 -0.54 14.58 -5.19
C PHE A 121 -1.10 13.65 -6.26
N SER A 122 -0.46 13.67 -7.44
CA SER A 122 -0.60 12.66 -8.48
C SER A 122 0.77 12.24 -8.99
N ALA A 123 0.94 10.96 -9.30
CA ALA A 123 2.17 10.47 -9.87
C ALA A 123 1.98 9.36 -10.91
N THR A 124 2.86 9.32 -11.90
CA THR A 124 2.90 8.26 -12.89
C THR A 124 4.35 7.88 -13.20
N THR A 125 4.67 6.59 -13.05
CA THR A 125 5.92 6.01 -13.57
C THR A 125 5.62 4.98 -14.64
N THR A 126 6.35 5.00 -15.76
CA THR A 126 6.11 4.08 -16.90
C THR A 126 7.11 2.93 -17.00
N GLY A 127 8.26 3.07 -16.36
CA GLY A 127 9.36 2.10 -16.32
C GLY A 127 9.56 1.55 -14.91
N THR A 128 10.81 1.54 -14.43
CA THR A 128 11.18 0.96 -13.13
C THR A 128 11.55 2.03 -12.11
N GLY A 129 11.04 1.85 -10.89
CA GLY A 129 11.37 2.65 -9.73
C GLY A 129 10.14 3.05 -8.95
N ASP A 130 10.35 3.31 -7.67
CA ASP A 130 9.29 3.60 -6.72
C ASP A 130 8.73 5.01 -6.91
N VAL A 131 7.49 5.19 -6.46
CA VAL A 131 6.94 6.50 -6.15
C VAL A 131 6.97 6.66 -4.63
N ALA A 132 7.78 7.59 -4.14
CA ALA A 132 7.93 7.86 -2.71
C ALA A 132 7.66 9.34 -2.42
N LEU A 133 6.78 9.62 -1.44
CA LEU A 133 6.50 10.97 -0.96
C LEU A 133 6.55 11.00 0.57
N THR A 134 7.36 11.90 1.12
CA THR A 134 7.23 12.37 2.50
C THR A 134 6.50 13.70 2.46
N ASN A 135 5.52 13.95 3.32
CA ASN A 135 4.73 15.17 3.33
C ASN A 135 4.27 15.56 4.74
N VAL A 136 4.00 16.85 4.96
CA VAL A 136 3.34 17.39 6.15
C VAL A 136 2.04 18.09 5.78
N GLY A 137 1.07 18.03 6.68
CA GLY A 137 -0.27 18.56 6.48
C GLY A 137 -1.26 17.55 5.91
N ALA A 138 -2.47 18.02 5.63
CA ALA A 138 -3.49 17.21 4.98
C ALA A 138 -3.14 17.01 3.50
N LEU A 139 -3.21 15.76 3.04
CA LEU A 139 -2.86 15.36 1.69
C LEU A 139 -4.02 14.64 1.02
N GLU A 140 -4.39 15.09 -0.18
CA GLU A 140 -5.26 14.38 -1.10
C GLU A 140 -4.44 13.67 -2.19
N VAL A 141 -4.47 12.34 -2.21
CA VAL A 141 -3.90 11.55 -3.31
C VAL A 141 -4.98 11.40 -4.38
N GLN A 142 -4.77 12.05 -5.52
CA GLN A 142 -5.72 12.02 -6.62
C GLN A 142 -5.50 10.78 -7.48
N GLU A 143 -4.39 10.66 -8.21
CA GLU A 143 -4.15 9.50 -9.07
C GLU A 143 -2.69 9.06 -8.98
N VAL A 144 -2.47 7.76 -8.77
CA VAL A 144 -1.11 7.20 -8.76
C VAL A 144 -1.08 5.94 -9.61
N THR A 145 -0.17 5.91 -10.58
CA THR A 145 0.14 4.70 -11.36
C THR A 145 1.63 4.41 -11.29
N VAL A 146 2.00 3.26 -10.75
CA VAL A 146 3.38 2.77 -10.70
C VAL A 146 3.48 1.55 -11.61
N ALA A 147 4.28 1.64 -12.67
CA ALA A 147 4.43 0.53 -13.62
C ALA A 147 5.28 -0.61 -13.06
N ASN A 148 6.42 -0.31 -12.43
CA ASN A 148 7.23 -1.32 -11.75
C ASN A 148 7.94 -0.71 -10.54
N GLY A 149 7.51 -1.07 -9.33
CA GLY A 149 8.04 -0.53 -8.08
C GLY A 149 6.97 -0.37 -7.01
N GLN A 150 7.34 0.21 -5.88
CA GLN A 150 6.45 0.47 -4.75
C GLN A 150 5.82 1.86 -4.82
N PHE A 151 4.64 2.01 -4.22
CA PHE A 151 4.15 3.33 -3.79
C PHE A 151 4.33 3.46 -2.27
N VAL A 152 5.17 4.41 -1.85
CA VAL A 152 5.46 4.68 -0.43
C VAL A 152 5.05 6.11 -0.09
N LEU A 153 4.16 6.26 0.88
CA LEU A 153 3.71 7.56 1.35
C LEU A 153 3.88 7.66 2.86
N GLN A 154 4.62 8.68 3.30
CA GLN A 154 4.75 9.04 4.69
C GLN A 154 4.20 10.45 4.89
N ASN A 155 3.04 10.56 5.54
CA ASN A 155 2.37 11.84 5.73
C ASN A 155 2.18 12.20 7.20
N THR A 156 2.68 13.36 7.61
CA THR A 156 2.36 13.96 8.91
C THR A 156 1.10 14.79 8.80
N GLY A 157 -0.04 14.10 8.86
CA GLY A 157 -1.38 14.65 8.81
C GLY A 157 -2.37 13.67 8.19
N ALA A 158 -3.54 14.18 7.81
CA ALA A 158 -4.58 13.40 7.17
C ALA A 158 -4.18 12.96 5.75
N VAL A 159 -4.51 11.74 5.36
CA VAL A 159 -4.41 11.24 3.98
C VAL A 159 -5.79 10.88 3.49
N LYS A 160 -6.19 11.42 2.34
CA LYS A 160 -7.42 11.07 1.64
C LYS A 160 -7.10 10.65 0.22
N THR A 161 -7.73 9.59 -0.28
CA THR A 161 -7.72 9.30 -1.72
C THR A 161 -9.00 9.76 -2.38
N SER A 162 -8.91 10.28 -3.62
CA SER A 162 -10.07 10.68 -4.42
C SER A 162 -10.10 10.08 -5.82
N GLY A 163 -8.96 9.66 -6.37
CA GLY A 163 -8.89 8.85 -7.59
C GLY A 163 -8.13 7.54 -7.37
N VAL A 164 -7.98 6.81 -8.48
CA VAL A 164 -7.49 5.42 -8.47
C VAL A 164 -5.99 5.38 -8.17
N ILE A 165 -5.58 4.40 -7.37
CA ILE A 165 -4.18 4.06 -7.16
C ILE A 165 -3.92 2.66 -7.71
N THR A 166 -2.99 2.56 -8.64
CA THR A 166 -2.58 1.29 -9.26
C THR A 166 -1.07 1.10 -9.14
N VAL A 167 -0.65 0.01 -8.51
CA VAL A 167 0.77 -0.35 -8.35
C VAL A 167 0.99 -1.72 -8.98
N HIS A 168 1.66 -1.75 -10.13
CA HIS A 168 1.96 -3.00 -10.83
C HIS A 168 3.30 -3.55 -10.35
N THR A 169 3.41 -4.88 -10.26
CA THR A 169 4.57 -5.66 -9.78
C THR A 169 5.05 -5.37 -8.34
N GLY A 170 4.55 -4.31 -7.70
CA GLY A 170 4.88 -3.89 -6.35
C GLY A 170 3.66 -3.61 -5.47
N GLY A 171 3.91 -3.25 -4.21
CA GLY A 171 2.96 -2.96 -3.16
C GLY A 171 2.84 -1.48 -2.81
N LEU A 172 1.90 -1.20 -1.92
CA LEU A 172 1.59 0.12 -1.39
C LEU A 172 1.88 0.14 0.11
N ASP A 173 2.64 1.13 0.59
CA ASP A 173 2.82 1.42 2.02
C ASP A 173 2.44 2.89 2.26
N VAL A 174 1.34 3.11 2.99
CA VAL A 174 0.90 4.44 3.41
C VAL A 174 0.95 4.50 4.93
N THR A 175 1.79 5.39 5.44
CA THR A 175 1.84 5.75 6.85
C THR A 175 1.35 7.19 7.01
N ALA A 176 0.36 7.40 7.88
CA ALA A 176 -0.16 8.73 8.18
C ALA A 176 -0.24 8.95 9.70
N HIS A 177 -0.01 10.19 10.15
CA HIS A 177 -0.26 10.57 11.55
C HIS A 177 -1.73 10.80 11.88
N SER A 178 -2.60 10.85 10.86
CA SER A 178 -4.06 10.58 10.88
C SER A 178 -4.98 11.71 10.41
N PRO A 179 -6.22 11.37 9.96
CA PRO A 179 -6.75 10.03 9.60
C PRO A 179 -6.29 9.55 8.20
N ILE A 180 -6.52 8.26 7.88
CA ILE A 180 -6.48 7.74 6.50
C ILE A 180 -7.91 7.49 6.00
N THR A 181 -8.29 8.06 4.86
CA THR A 181 -9.59 7.81 4.21
C THR A 181 -9.42 7.43 2.75
N ILE A 182 -9.77 6.20 2.40
CA ILE A 182 -9.70 5.69 1.03
C ILE A 182 -11.07 5.83 0.36
N ASN A 183 -11.26 6.77 -0.58
CA ASN A 183 -12.57 6.95 -1.26
C ASN A 183 -12.65 6.39 -2.66
N ASN A 184 -11.54 5.87 -3.18
CA ASN A 184 -11.49 5.28 -4.52
C ASN A 184 -10.72 3.95 -4.49
N THR A 185 -10.72 3.26 -5.62
CA THR A 185 -10.11 1.94 -5.74
C THR A 185 -8.59 2.00 -5.59
N ILE A 186 -8.06 1.06 -4.81
CA ILE A 186 -6.63 0.75 -4.75
C ILE A 186 -6.42 -0.66 -5.32
N SER A 187 -5.51 -0.79 -6.27
CA SER A 187 -5.04 -2.07 -6.78
C SER A 187 -3.52 -2.12 -6.70
N ALA A 188 -2.97 -3.12 -6.02
CA ALA A 188 -1.55 -3.40 -6.02
C ALA A 188 -1.33 -4.86 -6.37
N ASP A 189 -0.24 -5.16 -7.08
CA ASP A 189 0.14 -6.56 -7.28
C ASP A 189 0.80 -7.14 -6.02
N GLY A 190 1.69 -6.38 -5.40
CA GLY A 190 2.24 -6.67 -4.08
C GLY A 190 1.26 -6.36 -2.95
N GLY A 191 1.77 -6.38 -1.71
CA GLY A 191 0.96 -6.12 -0.53
C GLY A 191 0.49 -4.66 -0.41
N ILE A 192 -0.64 -4.47 0.28
CA ILE A 192 -1.17 -3.16 0.64
C ILE A 192 -1.03 -3.00 2.15
N LYS A 193 -0.36 -1.94 2.59
CA LYS A 193 -0.16 -1.63 4.01
C LYS A 193 -0.61 -0.20 4.30
N LEU A 194 -1.49 -0.07 5.29
CA LEU A 194 -1.97 1.22 5.81
C LEU A 194 -1.67 1.32 7.31
N THR A 195 -0.99 2.38 7.73
CA THR A 195 -0.59 2.58 9.13
C THR A 195 -1.00 3.96 9.62
N ALA A 196 -1.80 4.03 10.67
CA ALA A 196 -2.21 5.26 11.35
C ALA A 196 -2.16 5.08 12.88
N LEU A 197 -0.94 4.96 13.42
CA LEU A 197 -0.68 4.56 14.81
C LEU A 197 -0.38 5.70 15.79
N ASN A 198 -0.54 6.96 15.37
CA ASN A 198 -0.37 8.11 16.25
C ASN A 198 -1.42 8.07 17.38
N PRO A 199 -1.08 8.24 18.67
CA PRO A 199 -2.01 8.07 19.78
C PRO A 199 -3.00 9.22 19.95
N GLU A 200 -3.86 9.42 18.95
CA GLU A 200 -4.87 10.48 18.89
C GLU A 200 -6.27 9.92 18.57
N PRO A 201 -7.34 10.56 19.08
CA PRO A 201 -8.72 10.15 18.75
C PRO A 201 -9.06 10.26 17.25
N SER A 202 -8.35 11.11 16.51
CA SER A 202 -8.45 11.27 15.04
C SER A 202 -7.81 10.12 14.26
N SER A 203 -7.07 9.22 14.92
CA SER A 203 -6.31 8.14 14.30
C SER A 203 -7.11 6.96 13.80
N ASN A 204 -8.02 7.28 12.89
CA ASN A 204 -8.92 6.34 12.26
C ASN A 204 -8.44 6.00 10.85
N ILE A 205 -8.78 4.79 10.40
CA ILE A 205 -8.67 4.37 9.00
C ILE A 205 -10.08 4.07 8.50
N THR A 206 -10.49 4.70 7.40
CA THR A 206 -11.80 4.50 6.77
C THR A 206 -11.63 4.08 5.31
N ILE A 207 -12.22 2.95 4.93
CA ILE A 207 -12.13 2.37 3.58
C ILE A 207 -13.50 2.43 2.91
N ASN A 208 -13.69 3.40 2.02
CA ASN A 208 -14.89 3.59 1.20
C ASN A 208 -14.72 3.09 -0.25
N GLY A 209 -13.48 2.97 -0.74
CA GLY A 209 -13.14 2.36 -2.02
C GLY A 209 -12.59 0.95 -1.88
N SER A 210 -12.77 0.09 -2.90
CA SER A 210 -12.28 -1.29 -2.85
C SER A 210 -10.75 -1.35 -2.86
N MET A 211 -10.17 -2.30 -2.13
CA MET A 211 -8.73 -2.57 -2.14
C MET A 211 -8.45 -3.98 -2.64
N THR A 212 -7.57 -4.12 -3.63
CA THR A 212 -7.16 -5.41 -4.18
C THR A 212 -5.65 -5.56 -4.17
N SER A 213 -5.16 -6.60 -3.51
CA SER A 213 -3.76 -7.06 -3.56
C SER A 213 -3.71 -8.38 -4.33
N SER A 214 -3.17 -8.37 -5.56
CA SER A 214 -3.31 -9.49 -6.50
C SER A 214 -2.35 -10.66 -6.24
N ALA A 215 -1.22 -10.42 -5.56
CA ALA A 215 -0.24 -11.42 -5.16
C ALA A 215 0.24 -11.28 -3.70
N GLY A 216 -0.04 -10.15 -3.03
CA GLY A 216 0.31 -9.92 -1.62
C GLY A 216 -0.86 -10.02 -0.62
N GLY A 217 -0.59 -9.62 0.63
CA GLY A 217 -1.60 -9.43 1.68
C GLY A 217 -2.10 -7.99 1.80
N ILE A 218 -3.16 -7.77 2.59
CA ILE A 218 -3.60 -6.45 3.04
C ILE A 218 -3.37 -6.34 4.55
N SER A 219 -2.58 -5.37 4.99
CA SER A 219 -2.35 -5.06 6.40
C SER A 219 -2.85 -3.67 6.73
N VAL A 220 -3.66 -3.54 7.78
CA VAL A 220 -4.19 -2.26 8.25
C VAL A 220 -3.98 -2.14 9.74
N ALA A 221 -3.28 -1.09 10.17
CA ALA A 221 -3.01 -0.79 11.56
C ALA A 221 -3.52 0.60 11.92
N ALA A 222 -4.64 0.67 12.64
CA ALA A 222 -5.22 1.94 13.12
C ALA A 222 -5.03 2.08 14.63
N TYR A 223 -4.70 3.27 15.13
CA TYR A 223 -4.67 3.49 16.57
C TYR A 223 -6.10 3.47 17.14
N ASN A 224 -7.00 4.26 16.54
CA ASN A 224 -8.39 4.37 16.96
C ASN A 224 -9.31 3.46 16.12
N ASN A 225 -10.28 4.00 15.37
CA ASN A 225 -11.28 3.17 14.70
C ASN A 225 -10.82 2.72 13.31
N PHE A 226 -11.22 1.51 12.94
CA PHE A 226 -11.22 1.03 11.57
C PHE A 226 -12.65 0.92 11.07
N VAL A 227 -12.95 1.54 9.92
CA VAL A 227 -14.26 1.46 9.26
C VAL A 227 -14.08 0.92 7.86
N GLN A 228 -14.70 -0.20 7.55
CA GLN A 228 -14.71 -0.77 6.20
C GLN A 228 -16.11 -0.67 5.61
N ASN A 229 -16.26 0.07 4.54
CA ASN A 229 -17.49 0.22 3.76
C ASN A 229 -17.40 -0.45 2.37
N ALA A 230 -16.23 -0.96 2.00
CA ALA A 230 -15.95 -1.55 0.69
C ALA A 230 -15.23 -2.91 0.79
N ASN A 231 -15.05 -3.55 -0.37
CA ASN A 231 -14.42 -4.86 -0.44
C ASN A 231 -12.90 -4.80 -0.26
N LEU A 232 -12.36 -5.73 0.52
CA LEU A 232 -10.94 -6.03 0.60
C LEU A 232 -10.69 -7.39 -0.05
N LYS A 233 -9.75 -7.46 -0.99
CA LYS A 233 -9.36 -8.71 -1.64
C LYS A 233 -7.84 -8.84 -1.63
N ALA A 234 -7.34 -9.91 -1.03
CA ALA A 234 -5.92 -10.24 -1.03
C ALA A 234 -5.72 -11.67 -1.54
N ALA A 235 -4.61 -11.91 -2.24
CA ALA A 235 -4.18 -13.26 -2.58
C ALA A 235 -3.63 -14.01 -1.35
N LEU A 236 -3.02 -13.26 -0.41
CA LEU A 236 -2.52 -13.79 0.87
C LEU A 236 -3.43 -13.34 2.02
N ALA A 237 -2.86 -13.06 3.18
CA ALA A 237 -3.57 -12.68 4.38
C ALA A 237 -4.22 -11.29 4.27
N ILE A 238 -5.34 -11.12 4.98
CA ILE A 238 -5.86 -9.81 5.37
C ILE A 238 -5.73 -9.73 6.88
N ASP A 239 -4.96 -8.77 7.38
CA ASP A 239 -4.76 -8.53 8.80
C ASP A 239 -5.14 -7.08 9.13
N VAL A 240 -6.11 -6.91 10.01
CA VAL A 240 -6.60 -5.59 10.43
C VAL A 240 -6.56 -5.49 11.94
N GLU A 241 -5.86 -4.49 12.46
CA GLU A 241 -5.76 -4.22 13.89
C GLU A 241 -6.20 -2.79 14.24
N THR A 242 -6.86 -2.67 15.40
CA THR A 242 -7.09 -1.39 16.07
C THR A 242 -6.49 -1.40 17.47
N THR A 243 -5.70 -0.39 17.85
CA THR A 243 -5.06 -0.33 19.19
C THR A 243 -6.06 -0.05 20.31
N VAL A 244 -6.94 0.94 20.17
CA VAL A 244 -7.89 1.36 21.23
C VAL A 244 -9.33 1.52 20.74
N GLY A 245 -9.56 1.71 19.44
CA GLY A 245 -10.88 1.99 18.91
C GLY A 245 -11.70 0.73 18.62
N ALA A 246 -12.64 0.86 17.68
CA ALA A 246 -13.48 -0.24 17.24
C ALA A 246 -13.32 -0.51 15.74
N VAL A 247 -13.62 -1.75 15.36
CA VAL A 247 -13.85 -2.16 13.98
C VAL A 247 -15.34 -2.01 13.65
N LYS A 248 -15.67 -1.36 12.53
CA LYS A 248 -17.03 -1.20 12.03
C LYS A 248 -17.12 -1.58 10.57
N PHE A 249 -18.25 -2.15 10.20
CA PHE A 249 -18.49 -2.64 8.86
C PHE A 249 -19.77 -2.05 8.26
N GLY A 250 -19.66 -1.55 7.04
CA GLY A 250 -20.78 -1.12 6.21
C GLY A 250 -21.47 -2.31 5.52
N PRO A 251 -22.66 -2.09 4.94
CA PRO A 251 -23.48 -3.16 4.35
C PRO A 251 -22.85 -3.85 3.13
N SER A 252 -21.96 -3.15 2.42
CA SER A 252 -21.25 -3.67 1.24
C SER A 252 -19.85 -4.18 1.56
N ALA A 253 -19.49 -4.28 2.83
CA ALA A 253 -18.16 -4.69 3.21
C ALA A 253 -18.03 -6.22 3.15
N LEU A 254 -16.96 -6.67 2.51
CA LEU A 254 -16.58 -8.07 2.40
C LEU A 254 -15.06 -8.16 2.33
N SER A 255 -14.49 -9.18 2.97
CA SER A 255 -13.05 -9.42 2.93
C SER A 255 -12.78 -10.85 2.46
N VAL A 256 -11.91 -10.96 1.45
CA VAL A 256 -11.52 -12.22 0.81
C VAL A 256 -10.00 -12.31 0.83
N GLY A 257 -9.48 -13.28 1.59
CA GLY A 257 -8.05 -13.54 1.75
C GLY A 257 -7.85 -14.85 2.51
N ASN A 258 -6.60 -15.24 2.74
CA ASN A 258 -6.29 -16.45 3.49
C ASN A 258 -5.01 -16.31 4.32
N PRO A 259 -5.10 -16.21 5.67
CA PRO A 259 -6.32 -16.02 6.47
C PRO A 259 -6.90 -14.60 6.37
N VAL A 260 -8.09 -14.38 6.94
CA VAL A 260 -8.63 -13.04 7.21
C VAL A 260 -8.76 -12.88 8.72
N SER A 261 -8.06 -11.90 9.29
CA SER A 261 -8.03 -11.62 10.72
C SER A 261 -8.42 -10.16 11.00
N TYR A 262 -9.18 -9.98 12.08
CA TYR A 262 -9.46 -8.67 12.67
C TYR A 262 -9.13 -8.74 14.14
N GLU A 263 -8.51 -7.69 14.66
CA GLU A 263 -8.15 -7.56 16.05
C GLU A 263 -8.56 -6.20 16.59
N VAL A 264 -9.17 -6.20 17.76
CA VAL A 264 -9.52 -4.99 18.51
C VAL A 264 -8.84 -5.06 19.87
N ASN A 265 -7.87 -4.17 20.10
CA ASN A 265 -7.15 -4.04 21.37
C ASN A 265 -6.60 -5.38 21.89
N GLY A 266 -5.82 -6.10 21.07
CA GLY A 266 -5.25 -7.39 21.50
C GLY A 266 -6.15 -8.61 21.27
N ALA A 267 -7.44 -8.41 20.98
CA ALA A 267 -8.45 -9.46 20.99
C ALA A 267 -9.01 -9.74 19.58
N PRO A 268 -9.16 -11.03 19.17
CA PRO A 268 -9.79 -11.38 17.91
C PRO A 268 -11.22 -10.82 17.81
N TYR A 269 -11.53 -10.21 16.67
CA TYR A 269 -12.86 -9.70 16.32
C TYR A 269 -13.44 -10.50 15.15
N VAL A 270 -14.71 -10.90 15.26
CA VAL A 270 -15.39 -11.67 14.22
C VAL A 270 -16.28 -10.74 13.38
N PRO A 271 -16.05 -10.61 12.06
CA PRO A 271 -16.90 -9.80 11.19
C PRO A 271 -18.33 -10.37 11.09
N PRO A 272 -19.32 -9.53 10.74
CA PRO A 272 -20.73 -9.95 10.68
C PRO A 272 -21.04 -10.87 9.49
N TRP A 273 -20.22 -10.87 8.45
CA TRP A 273 -20.19 -11.92 7.44
C TRP A 273 -19.21 -13.00 7.87
N ILE A 274 -19.51 -14.25 7.52
CA ILE A 274 -18.51 -15.32 7.59
C ILE A 274 -17.35 -14.88 6.68
N ALA A 275 -16.18 -14.61 7.25
CA ALA A 275 -15.00 -14.24 6.49
C ALA A 275 -14.79 -15.33 5.44
N SER A 276 -14.94 -14.95 4.17
CA SER A 276 -14.99 -15.90 3.08
C SER A 276 -13.56 -16.40 2.86
N THR A 277 -13.24 -17.55 3.44
CA THR A 277 -12.05 -18.35 3.15
C THR A 277 -12.18 -18.91 1.74
N VAL A 278 -12.04 -18.06 0.72
CA VAL A 278 -12.12 -18.52 -0.67
C VAL A 278 -10.74 -18.94 -1.15
N SER A 279 -10.51 -20.27 -1.08
CA SER A 279 -9.69 -21.08 -1.99
C SER A 279 -8.17 -20.81 -1.97
N GLY A 280 -7.30 -21.54 -1.27
CA GLY A 280 -7.31 -22.96 -0.90
C GLY A 280 -8.32 -23.36 0.18
N GLY A 281 -9.22 -24.28 -0.18
CA GLY A 281 -10.58 -24.33 0.34
C GLY A 281 -10.76 -24.62 1.83
N ALA A 282 -11.74 -23.97 2.43
CA ALA A 282 -12.53 -24.61 3.50
C ALA A 282 -13.26 -25.87 2.98
N ASN A 283 -13.55 -25.92 1.67
CA ASN A 283 -13.96 -27.15 0.99
C ASN A 283 -12.80 -28.14 0.86
N ASP A 284 -11.55 -27.70 0.95
CA ASP A 284 -10.36 -28.55 0.91
C ASP A 284 -10.01 -29.07 2.30
N PHE A 285 -10.19 -28.31 3.39
CA PHE A 285 -10.10 -28.90 4.73
C PHE A 285 -11.23 -29.89 4.97
N VAL A 286 -12.48 -29.56 4.64
CA VAL A 286 -13.59 -30.50 4.85
C VAL A 286 -13.49 -31.68 3.89
N ALA A 287 -13.13 -31.50 2.62
CA ALA A 287 -12.89 -32.63 1.70
C ALA A 287 -11.65 -33.45 2.08
N THR A 288 -10.51 -32.82 2.40
CA THR A 288 -9.30 -33.54 2.87
C THR A 288 -9.55 -34.24 4.21
N PHE A 289 -10.32 -33.63 5.12
CA PHE A 289 -10.73 -34.27 6.36
C PHE A 289 -11.67 -35.44 6.08
N LEU A 290 -12.68 -35.28 5.22
CA LEU A 290 -13.59 -36.36 4.81
C LEU A 290 -12.82 -37.49 4.12
N ASP A 291 -11.94 -37.19 3.16
CA ASP A 291 -11.10 -38.17 2.47
C ASP A 291 -10.18 -38.91 3.46
N LYS A 292 -9.55 -38.20 4.40
CA LYS A 292 -8.71 -38.83 5.43
C LYS A 292 -9.51 -39.60 6.46
N PHE A 293 -10.72 -39.15 6.79
CA PHE A 293 -11.64 -39.84 7.69
C PHE A 293 -12.15 -41.12 7.05
N GLU A 294 -12.56 -41.07 5.78
CA GLU A 294 -13.03 -42.21 5.01
C GLU A 294 -11.89 -43.22 4.79
N ALA A 295 -10.68 -42.77 4.48
CA ALA A 295 -9.48 -43.63 4.46
C ALA A 295 -9.16 -44.27 5.83
N ALA A 296 -9.38 -43.55 6.93
CA ALA A 296 -9.19 -44.09 8.28
C ALA A 296 -10.30 -45.09 8.67
N VAL A 297 -11.53 -44.87 8.22
CA VAL A 297 -12.66 -45.80 8.40
C VAL A 297 -12.42 -47.06 7.57
N ASP A 298 -12.03 -46.95 6.31
CA ASP A 298 -11.70 -48.09 5.45
C ASP A 298 -10.51 -48.89 5.98
N ALA A 299 -9.51 -48.22 6.55
CA ALA A 299 -8.39 -48.89 7.23
C ALA A 299 -8.85 -49.66 8.50
N GLN A 300 -9.88 -49.19 9.21
CA GLN A 300 -10.48 -49.94 10.32
C GLN A 300 -11.38 -51.10 9.85
N VAL A 301 -12.11 -50.93 8.75
CA VAL A 301 -12.91 -52.01 8.14
C VAL A 301 -12.03 -53.12 7.57
N ALA A 302 -10.86 -52.77 7.02
CA ALA A 302 -9.86 -53.75 6.56
C ALA A 302 -9.19 -54.53 7.71
N LEU A 303 -9.32 -54.06 8.96
CA LEU A 303 -8.93 -54.79 10.17
C LEU A 303 -10.11 -55.55 10.82
N GLY A 304 -11.28 -55.50 10.19
CA GLY A 304 -12.55 -56.06 10.68
C GLY A 304 -12.85 -57.50 10.22
N ASP A 305 -11.87 -58.24 9.68
CA ASP A 305 -11.97 -59.70 9.63
C ASP A 305 -11.79 -60.25 11.05
N ASP A 306 -12.93 -60.43 11.70
CA ASP A 306 -13.18 -61.11 12.96
C ASP A 306 -12.03 -62.06 13.43
N PRO A 307 -11.21 -61.65 14.41
CA PRO A 307 -10.23 -62.55 15.01
C PRO A 307 -10.85 -63.66 15.90
N LEU A 308 -12.19 -63.78 15.95
CA LEU A 308 -12.92 -64.81 16.68
C LEU A 308 -13.73 -65.78 15.79
N GLY A 309 -13.65 -65.69 14.47
CA GLY A 309 -14.35 -66.58 13.54
C GLY A 309 -13.81 -68.03 13.47
N ALA A 310 -12.67 -68.31 14.11
CA ALA A 310 -11.96 -69.60 14.02
C ALA A 310 -12.18 -70.56 15.20
N LYS A 311 -13.26 -70.43 15.99
CA LYS A 311 -13.58 -71.39 17.05
C LYS A 311 -15.08 -71.66 17.21
N LYS A 312 -15.64 -72.53 16.35
CA LYS A 312 -16.69 -73.53 16.67
C LYS A 312 -17.40 -74.03 15.40
N ARG A 313 -16.82 -75.03 14.73
CA ARG A 313 -17.59 -76.14 14.11
C ARG A 313 -16.72 -77.39 14.12
N ALA A 314 -16.41 -77.89 15.32
CA ALA A 314 -16.16 -79.31 15.48
C ALA A 314 -17.48 -80.01 15.13
N LYS A 315 -17.50 -80.71 13.99
CA LYS A 315 -18.48 -81.76 13.71
C LYS A 315 -18.17 -82.92 14.65
N GLU A 316 -18.82 -82.94 15.81
CA GLU A 316 -19.13 -84.16 16.54
C GLU A 316 -20.61 -84.15 16.89
N GLY A 317 -21.20 -85.35 16.86
CA GLY A 317 -22.60 -85.59 16.57
C GLY A 317 -23.58 -84.99 17.57
N VAL A 318 -24.73 -84.59 17.03
CA VAL A 318 -25.99 -84.64 17.77
C VAL A 318 -26.95 -85.49 16.92
N VAL A 319 -27.18 -86.68 17.45
CA VAL A 319 -28.17 -87.66 17.01
C VAL A 319 -29.55 -87.04 17.16
N VAL A 320 -30.40 -87.22 16.14
CA VAL A 320 -31.82 -86.88 16.20
C VAL A 320 -32.54 -88.07 16.83
N GLU A 321 -32.94 -87.97 18.09
CA GLU A 321 -33.87 -88.94 18.68
C GLU A 321 -35.31 -88.59 18.29
N GLY A 322 -35.98 -89.53 17.62
CA GLY A 322 -37.40 -89.41 17.33
C GLY A 322 -37.96 -90.31 16.23
N GLU A 323 -37.65 -91.61 16.21
CA GLU A 323 -38.57 -92.60 15.63
C GLU A 323 -38.69 -93.83 16.52
N SER A 324 -39.91 -94.36 16.53
CA SER A 324 -40.55 -95.08 17.63
C SER A 324 -40.44 -96.61 17.54
N CYS A 325 -40.35 -97.23 18.71
CA CYS A 325 -40.76 -98.59 19.15
C CYS A 325 -41.08 -99.71 18.14
N LYS A 326 -40.56 -100.93 18.44
CA LYS A 326 -41.38 -102.15 18.69
C LYS A 326 -40.54 -103.37 19.14
N PRO A 327 -41.21 -104.41 19.66
CA PRO A 327 -41.26 -104.85 21.06
C PRO A 327 -40.01 -105.56 21.61
#